data_AF-A0A178UN98-F1
#
_entry.id   AF-A0A178UN98-F1
#
_cell.length_a   1.000
_cell.length_b   1.000
_cell.length_c   1.000
_cell.angle_alpha   90.00
_cell.angle_beta   90.00
_cell.angle_gamma   90.00
#
_symmetry.space_group_name_H-M   'P 1'
#
loop_
_entity.id
_entity.type
_entity.pdbx_description
1 polymer ?
#
loop_
_entity_poly.entity_id
_entity_poly.type
_entity_poly.pdbx_seq_one_letter_code
_entity_poly.pdbx_strand_id
1 'polypeptide(L)'
;MAETVELPSRLAILPFRNKVLLPGAIIRIRCTSHSSVTLVEQELWQKEEKGLIGILPVRDDAEGSSIGTMINPGAGSDSGERSLKFLVGTTDAQKSDAKDQQDLQWHTRGVAARALHLSRGVEKPSGRVTYVVVLEGLSRFNVQELGKRGPYSVARITSLEMTKAELEQVKQDPDFVALSRQFKTTAMELVSVLEQKQKTGGRTKVLLETVPIHKLADIFVASFEMSFEEQLSMLDSVDLKVRLSKATELVDRHLQSIRVAEKITQKVEGQLSKSQKEYLLRQQMRAIKEELGDNDDDEDDVAALERKMQAAGMPSNIWKHAQRELRRLKKMQPQQPGYNSSRVYLELLADLPWDKASEEHELDLKAAKERLDSDHYGLAKVKQRIIEYLAVRKLKPDARGPVLCFVGPPGVGKTSLASSIAAALGRKFVRLSLGGVKDEADIRGHRRTYIGSMPGRLIDGLKVSLVF
;
A
#
# COMPACT_ATOMS: atom_id res chain seq x y z
N MET A 1 25.20 34.82 31.61
CA MET A 1 24.80 36.15 32.13
C MET A 1 23.87 36.75 31.10
N ALA A 2 22.57 36.86 31.38
CA ALA A 2 21.61 37.42 30.43
C ALA A 2 21.26 38.84 30.88
N GLU A 3 21.74 39.83 30.14
CA GLU A 3 21.34 41.23 30.30
C GLU A 3 19.82 41.32 30.09
N THR A 4 19.13 41.96 31.03
CA THR A 4 17.74 42.37 30.85
C THR A 4 17.76 43.50 29.82
N VAL A 5 17.30 43.21 28.60
CA VAL A 5 17.25 44.19 27.52
C VAL A 5 16.08 45.13 27.79
N GLU A 6 16.37 46.39 28.10
CA GLU A 6 15.34 47.42 28.20
C GLU A 6 14.76 47.71 26.81
N LEU A 7 13.47 47.44 26.65
CA LEU A 7 12.77 47.71 25.39
C LEU A 7 12.41 49.20 25.29
N PRO A 8 12.63 49.84 24.13
CA PRO A 8 12.17 51.20 23.91
C PRO A 8 10.63 51.25 23.88
N SER A 9 10.06 52.41 24.23
CA SER A 9 8.60 52.61 24.25
C SER A 9 7.95 52.52 22.87
N ARG A 10 8.73 52.69 21.79
CA ARG A 10 8.30 52.53 20.40
C ARG A 10 9.27 51.67 19.61
N LEU A 11 8.75 50.73 18.84
CA LEU A 11 9.51 49.89 17.91
C LEU A 11 8.95 50.00 16.49
N ALA A 12 9.85 50.00 15.51
CA ALA A 12 9.48 49.76 14.13
C ALA A 12 9.04 48.30 13.96
N ILE A 13 7.91 48.09 13.29
CA ILE A 13 7.27 46.78 13.19
C ILE A 13 7.45 46.19 11.81
N LEU A 14 8.08 45.02 11.76
CA LEU A 14 8.14 44.17 10.59
C LEU A 14 6.97 43.16 10.65
N PRO A 15 6.02 43.18 9.69
CA PRO A 15 4.97 42.19 9.61
C PRO A 15 5.55 40.82 9.26
N PHE A 16 5.10 39.78 9.97
CA PHE A 16 5.50 38.41 9.70
C PHE A 16 4.29 37.57 9.31
N ARG A 17 4.12 37.38 8.00
CA ARG A 17 2.92 36.75 7.43
C ARG A 17 2.92 35.24 7.69
N ASN A 18 1.84 34.74 8.26
CA ASN A 18 1.58 33.33 8.57
C ASN A 18 2.73 32.62 9.30
N LYS A 19 3.52 33.38 10.07
CA LYS A 19 4.63 32.88 10.88
C LYS A 19 4.77 33.71 12.14
N VAL A 20 5.32 33.08 13.17
CA VAL A 20 5.56 33.72 14.46
C VAL A 20 7.02 33.58 14.83
N LEU A 21 7.63 34.66 15.32
CA LEU A 21 8.93 34.60 15.99
C LEU A 21 8.69 34.36 17.48
N LEU A 22 9.36 33.37 18.06
CA LEU A 22 9.39 33.14 19.50
C LEU A 22 10.70 33.67 20.13
N PRO A 23 10.71 34.03 21.42
CA PRO A 23 11.94 34.46 22.09
C PRO A 23 13.03 33.38 22.08
N GLY A 24 14.28 33.81 21.89
CA GLY A 24 15.46 32.95 21.76
C GLY A 24 15.59 32.23 20.42
N ALA A 25 14.57 32.27 19.56
CA ALA A 25 14.65 31.71 18.21
C ALA A 25 15.43 32.65 17.27
N ILE A 26 16.21 32.05 16.36
CA ILE A 26 16.94 32.78 15.33
C ILE A 26 16.30 32.48 13.98
N ILE A 27 15.93 33.52 13.24
CA ILE A 27 15.28 33.38 11.93
C ILE A 27 15.94 34.23 10.87
N ARG A 28 15.98 33.72 9.64
CA ARG A 28 16.45 34.43 8.46
C ARG A 28 15.25 34.91 7.65
N ILE A 29 15.10 36.23 7.50
CA ILE A 29 14.02 36.85 6.73
C ILE A 29 14.60 37.55 5.51
N ARG A 30 14.00 37.28 4.34
CA ARG A 30 14.25 38.05 3.12
C ARG A 30 13.21 39.14 3.00
N CYS A 31 13.65 40.40 3.05
CA CYS A 31 12.83 41.57 2.87
C CYS A 31 12.87 42.01 1.40
N THR A 32 11.70 41.99 0.75
CA THR A 32 11.54 42.35 -0.67
C THR A 32 10.55 43.51 -0.87
N SER A 33 9.57 43.68 0.03
CA SER A 33 8.59 44.75 -0.09
C SER A 33 9.21 46.12 0.22
N HIS A 34 8.67 47.18 -0.40
CA HIS A 34 9.18 48.54 -0.21
C HIS A 34 9.18 48.95 1.28
N SER A 35 8.10 48.64 2.01
CA SER A 35 7.99 48.94 3.45
C SER A 35 9.05 48.21 4.28
N SER A 36 9.27 46.92 4.02
CA SER A 36 10.27 46.11 4.74
C SER A 36 11.70 46.56 4.43
N VAL A 37 11.99 46.88 3.16
CA VAL A 37 13.31 47.35 2.74
C VAL A 37 13.64 48.69 3.39
N THR A 38 12.72 49.66 3.36
CA THR A 38 12.93 50.96 4.00
C THR A 38 13.07 50.86 5.52
N LEU A 39 12.29 49.98 6.17
CA LEU A 39 12.45 49.70 7.60
C LEU A 39 13.86 49.21 7.90
N VAL A 40 14.35 48.21 7.17
CA VAL A 40 15.69 47.65 7.38
C VAL A 40 16.79 48.68 7.11
N GLU A 41 16.66 49.48 6.05
CA GLU A 41 17.64 50.53 5.74
C GLU A 41 17.71 51.59 6.85
N GLN A 42 16.58 52.09 7.33
CA GLN A 42 16.53 53.20 8.29
C GLN A 42 16.78 52.75 9.74
N GLU A 43 16.25 51.60 10.14
CA GLU A 43 16.27 51.17 11.55
C GLU A 43 17.41 50.20 11.87
N LEU A 44 17.95 49.49 10.87
CA LEU A 44 19.01 48.48 11.08
C LEU A 44 20.32 48.78 10.34
N TRP A 45 20.29 49.38 9.14
CA TRP A 45 21.51 49.59 8.34
C TRP A 45 22.20 50.92 8.63
N GLN A 46 21.45 52.00 8.86
CA GLN A 46 22.00 53.35 9.06
C GLN A 46 22.38 53.68 10.51
N LYS A 47 21.92 52.90 11.50
CA LYS A 47 22.24 53.12 12.92
C LYS A 47 23.53 52.41 13.31
N GLU A 48 24.43 53.10 14.01
CA GLU A 48 25.70 52.54 14.50
C GLU A 48 25.49 51.45 15.57
N GLU A 49 24.43 51.58 16.38
CA GLU A 49 24.00 50.51 17.29
C GLU A 49 23.03 49.56 16.58
N LYS A 50 23.23 48.24 16.74
CA LYS A 50 22.36 47.19 16.19
C LYS A 50 20.92 47.40 16.68
N GLY A 51 20.09 48.01 15.84
CA GLY A 51 18.72 48.38 16.19
C GLY A 51 17.86 47.20 16.61
N LEU A 52 16.90 47.46 17.51
CA LEU A 52 15.82 46.56 17.84
C LEU A 52 14.62 46.84 16.92
N ILE A 53 14.01 45.78 16.42
CA ILE A 53 12.75 45.87 15.66
C ILE A 53 11.72 44.95 16.31
N GLY A 54 10.44 45.30 16.19
CA GLY A 54 9.35 44.42 16.60
C GLY A 54 8.94 43.53 15.43
N ILE A 55 8.78 42.24 15.68
CA ILE A 55 8.17 41.32 14.72
C ILE A 55 6.75 41.02 15.18
N LEU A 56 5.78 41.30 14.31
CA LEU A 56 4.36 41.10 14.62
C LEU A 56 3.73 40.11 13.64
N PRO A 57 3.13 39.01 14.13
CA PRO A 57 2.41 38.07 13.29
C PRO A 57 1.22 38.72 12.60
N VAL A 58 0.98 38.34 11.35
CA VAL A 58 -0.16 38.79 10.57
C VAL A 58 -0.79 37.63 9.82
N ARG A 59 -2.12 37.55 9.83
CA ARG A 59 -2.90 36.59 9.02
C ARG A 59 -3.27 37.21 7.67
N ASP A 60 -3.14 36.43 6.60
CA ASP A 60 -3.70 36.76 5.29
C ASP A 60 -5.11 36.13 5.17
N ASP A 61 -6.15 36.92 4.90
CA ASP A 61 -7.57 36.51 4.82
C ASP A 61 -7.95 35.58 3.64
N ALA A 62 -6.98 34.96 2.96
CA ALA A 62 -7.24 34.20 1.74
C ALA A 62 -7.84 32.78 1.95
N GLU A 63 -7.96 32.28 3.19
CA GLU A 63 -8.44 30.91 3.49
C GLU A 63 -9.66 30.86 4.43
N GLY A 64 -10.56 31.86 4.37
CA GLY A 64 -11.65 32.03 5.32
C GLY A 64 -13.09 31.77 4.84
N SER A 65 -13.35 31.30 3.61
CA SER A 65 -14.73 31.07 3.13
C SER A 65 -14.92 29.73 2.43
N SER A 66 -15.02 28.64 3.18
CA SER A 66 -15.77 27.43 2.77
C SER A 66 -15.92 26.42 3.90
N ILE A 67 -16.67 26.78 4.94
CA ILE A 67 -17.30 25.77 5.79
C ILE A 67 -18.81 26.07 5.79
N GLY A 68 -19.49 25.40 4.87
CA GLY A 68 -20.93 25.45 4.72
C GLY A 68 -21.40 24.26 3.90
N THR A 69 -21.64 23.14 4.61
CA THR A 69 -22.54 22.03 4.25
C THR A 69 -22.35 21.35 2.90
N MET A 70 -21.96 20.07 2.89
CA MET A 70 -22.76 18.99 2.28
C MET A 70 -22.34 17.61 2.81
N ILE A 71 -23.36 16.80 3.08
CA ILE A 71 -23.34 15.46 3.65
C ILE A 71 -23.40 14.43 2.50
N ASN A 72 -22.43 13.49 2.49
CA ASN A 72 -22.47 12.08 2.01
C ASN A 72 -22.69 11.74 0.50
N PRO A 73 -22.47 10.47 0.08
CA PRO A 73 -21.27 9.63 0.19
C PRO A 73 -20.94 8.89 -1.14
N GLY A 74 -19.79 8.19 -1.25
CA GLY A 74 -19.68 7.08 -2.21
C GLY A 74 -18.31 6.80 -2.84
N ALA A 75 -17.66 5.75 -2.32
CA ALA A 75 -16.99 4.64 -3.02
C ALA A 75 -15.95 4.87 -4.14
N GLY A 76 -14.80 4.19 -3.98
CA GLY A 76 -14.14 3.46 -5.07
C GLY A 76 -12.67 3.81 -5.34
N SER A 77 -11.77 2.88 -4.98
CA SER A 77 -10.52 2.44 -5.66
C SER A 77 -9.87 3.37 -6.72
N ASP A 78 -8.56 3.56 -6.80
CA ASP A 78 -7.52 2.54 -6.86
C ASP A 78 -6.10 3.19 -6.77
N SER A 79 -5.13 2.33 -6.49
CA SER A 79 -3.69 2.43 -6.41
C SER A 79 -2.91 3.30 -7.43
N GLY A 80 -1.72 3.76 -7.00
CA GLY A 80 -0.70 4.32 -7.89
C GLY A 80 0.45 5.02 -7.15
N GLU A 81 1.50 4.27 -6.82
CA GLU A 81 2.80 4.79 -6.39
C GLU A 81 3.38 5.79 -7.40
N ARG A 82 3.94 6.91 -6.92
CA ARG A 82 5.16 7.51 -7.50
C ARG A 82 5.82 8.49 -6.55
N SER A 83 6.98 8.07 -6.05
CA SER A 83 7.99 8.88 -5.39
C SER A 83 8.23 10.19 -6.12
N LEU A 84 8.16 11.31 -5.40
CA LEU A 84 8.65 12.61 -5.88
C LEU A 84 9.55 13.23 -4.81
N LYS A 85 10.86 13.04 -5.02
CA LYS A 85 11.90 13.96 -4.57
C LYS A 85 11.52 15.35 -5.06
N PHE A 86 11.31 16.30 -4.16
CA PHE A 86 11.30 17.70 -4.54
C PHE A 86 12.48 18.44 -3.91
N LEU A 87 13.44 18.74 -4.78
CA LEU A 87 14.32 19.88 -4.66
C LEU A 87 13.47 21.12 -4.35
N VAL A 88 13.94 21.91 -3.39
CA VAL A 88 13.44 23.26 -3.13
C VAL A 88 13.77 24.13 -4.35
N GLY A 89 12.85 24.10 -5.32
CA GLY A 89 12.80 24.98 -6.48
C GLY A 89 11.82 26.11 -6.20
N THR A 90 12.30 27.32 -6.47
CA THR A 90 11.59 28.58 -6.57
C THR A 90 10.23 28.44 -7.27
N THR A 91 9.16 28.93 -6.64
CA THR A 91 7.91 29.24 -7.34
C THR A 91 7.81 30.74 -7.59
N ASP A 92 7.61 31.04 -8.86
CA ASP A 92 7.46 32.35 -9.47
C ASP A 92 6.34 33.18 -8.86
N ALA A 93 6.68 34.40 -8.47
CA ALA A 93 5.73 35.47 -8.21
C ALA A 93 5.55 36.30 -9.49
N GLN A 94 4.61 35.88 -10.33
CA GLN A 94 3.96 36.79 -11.29
C GLN A 94 2.48 36.88 -10.95
N LYS A 95 2.11 37.91 -10.17
CA LYS A 95 0.99 38.82 -10.44
C LYS A 95 0.72 39.74 -9.24
N SER A 96 0.53 41.02 -9.57
CA SER A 96 -0.16 42.08 -8.83
C SER A 96 0.60 42.87 -7.76
N ASP A 97 1.42 43.82 -8.23
CA ASP A 97 1.76 45.10 -7.56
C ASP A 97 0.49 46.01 -7.38
N ALA A 98 -0.67 45.44 -7.03
CA ALA A 98 -1.94 46.18 -6.89
C ALA A 98 -2.88 45.60 -5.80
N LYS A 99 -2.32 44.98 -4.76
CA LYS A 99 -3.06 44.35 -3.65
C LYS A 99 -2.51 44.68 -2.26
N ASP A 100 -1.83 45.81 -2.09
CA ASP A 100 -1.17 46.19 -0.83
C ASP A 100 -2.12 46.73 0.27
N GLN A 101 -3.41 46.40 0.20
CA GLN A 101 -4.42 46.87 1.15
C GLN A 101 -5.63 45.91 1.21
N GLN A 102 -5.39 44.61 1.36
CA GLN A 102 -6.36 43.72 2.01
C GLN A 102 -6.05 43.71 3.51
N ASP A 103 -7.08 43.79 4.34
CA ASP A 103 -7.00 43.98 5.80
C ASP A 103 -6.06 42.97 6.48
N LEU A 104 -4.81 43.38 6.66
CA LEU A 104 -3.81 42.63 7.40
C LEU A 104 -4.27 42.56 8.86
N GLN A 105 -4.75 41.38 9.29
CA GLN A 105 -5.17 41.17 10.67
C GLN A 105 -3.94 41.03 11.57
N TRP A 106 -3.53 42.14 12.17
CA TRP A 106 -2.39 42.19 13.08
C TRP A 106 -2.70 41.48 14.39
N HIS A 107 -1.76 40.68 14.84
CA HIS A 107 -1.83 40.13 16.18
C HIS A 107 -1.55 41.20 17.25
N THR A 108 -2.11 41.04 18.46
CA THR A 108 -1.95 42.00 19.57
C THR A 108 -0.58 41.89 20.25
N ARG A 109 0.06 40.73 20.15
CA ARG A 109 1.37 40.44 20.75
C ARG A 109 2.41 40.11 19.70
N GLY A 110 3.64 40.54 19.95
CA GLY A 110 4.80 40.30 19.07
C GLY A 110 6.07 40.04 19.87
N VAL A 111 7.19 39.90 19.16
CA VAL A 111 8.51 39.68 19.75
C VAL A 111 9.49 40.75 19.28
N ALA A 112 10.16 41.40 20.23
CA ALA A 112 11.25 42.29 19.95
C ALA A 112 12.46 41.47 19.51
N ALA A 113 13.09 41.85 18.40
CA ALA A 113 14.16 41.10 17.78
C ALA A 113 15.38 41.98 17.52
N ARG A 114 16.56 41.37 17.67
CA ARG A 114 17.86 41.98 17.40
C ARG A 114 18.43 41.42 16.10
N ALA A 115 18.96 42.31 15.25
CA ALA A 115 19.69 41.89 14.06
C ALA A 115 21.07 41.33 14.43
N LEU A 116 21.30 40.07 14.09
CA LEU A 116 22.61 39.40 14.24
C LEU A 116 23.49 39.62 13.02
N HIS A 117 22.90 39.46 11.83
CA HIS A 117 23.60 39.58 10.55
C HIS A 117 22.68 40.21 9.52
N LEU A 118 23.25 41.07 8.67
CA LEU A 118 22.51 41.83 7.68
C LEU A 118 23.29 41.80 6.36
N SER A 119 22.65 41.42 5.27
CA SER A 119 23.25 41.48 3.94
C SER A 119 22.32 42.10 2.92
N ARG A 120 22.91 42.91 2.03
CA ARG A 120 22.23 43.54 0.90
C ARG A 120 22.39 42.68 -0.35
N GLY A 121 21.30 42.46 -1.05
CA GLY A 121 21.25 41.74 -2.31
C GLY A 121 20.45 42.50 -3.36
N VAL A 122 20.50 42.02 -4.59
CA VAL A 122 19.70 42.54 -5.71
C VAL A 122 18.99 41.36 -6.36
N GLU A 123 17.67 41.45 -6.47
CA GLU A 123 16.87 40.43 -7.12
C GLU A 123 17.05 40.53 -8.64
N LYS A 124 17.43 39.41 -9.27
CA LYS A 124 17.56 39.33 -10.73
C LYS A 124 16.32 38.61 -11.28
N PRO A 125 15.70 39.07 -12.38
CA PRO A 125 16.12 40.15 -13.30
C PRO A 125 15.62 41.56 -12.93
N SER A 126 14.82 41.72 -11.87
CA SER A 126 14.08 42.97 -11.56
C SER A 126 14.96 44.14 -11.12
N GLY A 127 16.20 43.90 -10.69
CA GLY A 127 17.09 44.94 -10.15
C GLY A 127 16.65 45.48 -8.79
N ARG A 128 15.59 44.93 -8.18
CA ARG A 128 15.06 45.41 -6.89
C ARG A 128 16.06 45.10 -5.77
N VAL A 129 16.30 46.10 -4.92
CA VAL A 129 17.13 45.94 -3.72
C VAL A 129 16.39 45.04 -2.75
N THR A 130 17.08 44.03 -2.24
CA THR A 130 16.54 43.11 -1.24
C THR A 130 17.49 43.04 -0.05
N TYR A 131 16.94 42.83 1.13
CA TYR A 131 17.72 42.64 2.34
C TYR A 131 17.50 41.25 2.90
N VAL A 132 18.56 40.63 3.37
CA VAL A 132 18.49 39.40 4.14
C VAL A 132 18.94 39.71 5.55
N VAL A 133 18.02 39.55 6.50
CA VAL A 133 18.24 39.84 7.91
C VAL A 133 18.16 38.54 8.70
N VAL A 134 19.18 38.28 9.53
CA VAL A 134 19.14 37.23 10.54
C VAL A 134 18.79 37.89 11.87
N LEU A 135 17.64 37.52 12.43
CA LEU A 135 17.05 38.12 13.62
C LEU A 135 17.02 37.10 14.76
N GLU A 136 17.36 37.55 15.96
CA GLU A 136 17.20 36.81 17.22
C GLU A 136 16.03 37.41 18.00
N GLY A 137 15.03 36.59 18.35
CA GLY A 137 13.96 37.01 19.24
C GLY A 137 14.46 37.21 20.67
N LEU A 138 14.14 38.34 21.30
CA LEU A 138 14.57 38.65 22.65
C LEU A 138 13.44 38.49 23.65
N SER A 139 12.37 39.26 23.49
CA SER A 139 11.32 39.41 24.50
C SER A 139 9.95 39.65 23.88
N ARG A 140 8.91 39.20 24.58
CA ARG A 140 7.52 39.40 24.16
C ARG A 140 7.07 40.81 24.50
N PHE A 141 6.25 41.40 23.64
CA PHE A 141 5.59 42.67 23.93
C PHE A 141 4.11 42.63 23.52
N ASN A 142 3.32 43.49 24.16
CA ASN A 142 1.96 43.79 23.74
C ASN A 142 1.94 45.10 22.97
N VAL A 143 1.15 45.16 21.89
CA VAL A 143 0.92 46.39 21.12
C VAL A 143 -0.16 47.20 21.82
N GLN A 144 0.14 48.44 22.18
CA GLN A 144 -0.86 49.39 22.69
C GLN A 144 -1.48 50.21 21.57
N GLU A 145 -0.65 50.68 20.64
CA GLU A 145 -1.07 51.56 19.56
C GLU A 145 -0.19 51.29 18.33
N LEU A 146 -0.81 51.08 17.17
CA LEU A 146 -0.12 50.87 15.90
C LEU A 146 -0.25 52.13 15.04
N GLY A 147 0.88 52.74 14.71
CA GLY A 147 0.99 53.90 13.82
C GLY A 147 1.82 53.58 12.58
N LYS A 148 2.02 54.60 11.74
CA LYS A 148 2.89 54.54 10.56
C LYS A 148 3.96 55.62 10.62
N ARG A 149 5.16 55.30 10.13
CA ARG A 149 6.27 56.24 9.94
C ARG A 149 6.80 56.06 8.52
N GLY A 150 6.35 56.92 7.62
CA GLY A 150 6.63 56.77 6.19
C GLY A 150 6.05 55.45 5.65
N PRO A 151 6.85 54.59 4.99
CA PRO A 151 6.35 53.38 4.35
C PRO A 151 6.20 52.17 5.30
N TYR A 152 6.65 52.23 6.56
CA TYR A 152 6.55 51.12 7.52
C TYR A 152 5.76 51.45 8.79
N SER A 153 5.33 50.41 9.50
CA SER A 153 4.54 50.52 10.73
C SER A 153 5.43 50.73 11.96
N VAL A 154 4.94 51.47 12.96
CA VAL A 154 5.60 51.68 14.25
C VAL A 154 4.57 51.46 15.35
N ALA A 155 4.90 50.68 16.37
CA ALA A 155 4.00 50.44 17.51
C ALA A 155 4.53 51.06 18.79
N ARG A 156 3.62 51.60 19.63
CA ARG A 156 3.88 51.77 21.06
C ARG A 156 3.66 50.43 21.74
N ILE A 157 4.65 49.99 22.50
CA ILE A 157 4.68 48.63 23.07
C ILE A 157 4.85 48.64 24.58
N THR A 158 4.45 47.55 25.22
CA THR A 158 4.77 47.23 26.61
C THR A 158 5.42 45.86 26.71
N SER A 159 6.54 45.76 27.42
CA SER A 159 7.20 44.49 27.69
C SER A 159 6.28 43.56 28.48
N LEU A 160 6.27 42.28 28.10
CA LEU A 160 5.56 41.21 28.81
C LEU A 160 6.52 40.27 29.56
N GLU A 161 7.79 40.67 29.72
CA GLU A 161 8.72 39.92 30.55
C GLU A 161 8.44 40.14 32.04
N MET A 162 8.49 39.05 32.80
CA MET A 162 8.40 39.10 34.26
C MET A 162 9.63 39.77 34.83
N THR A 163 9.44 40.53 35.91
CA THR A 163 10.55 41.08 36.68
C THR A 163 11.36 39.95 37.34
N LYS A 164 12.61 40.23 37.71
CA LYS A 164 13.48 39.24 38.38
C LYS A 164 12.85 38.71 39.68
N ALA A 165 12.16 39.57 40.44
CA ALA A 165 11.50 39.21 41.69
C ALA A 165 10.32 38.25 41.48
N GLU A 166 9.47 38.51 40.49
CA GLU A 166 8.35 37.62 40.15
C GLU A 166 8.86 36.26 39.64
N LEU A 167 9.93 36.26 38.86
CA LEU A 167 10.55 35.04 38.35
C LEU A 167 11.12 34.16 39.47
N GLU A 168 11.68 34.76 40.53
CA GLU A 168 12.18 34.01 41.70
C GLU A 168 11.04 33.36 42.50
N GLN A 169 9.91 34.05 42.65
CA GLN A 169 8.73 33.50 43.30
C GLN A 169 8.16 32.29 42.54
N VAL A 170 8.02 32.40 41.21
CA VAL A 170 7.52 31.30 40.37
C VAL A 170 8.47 30.09 40.39
N LYS A 171 9.79 30.30 40.50
CA LYS A 171 10.76 29.20 40.60
C LYS A 171 10.64 28.39 41.89
N GLN A 172 10.11 28.98 42.96
CA GLN A 172 9.89 28.29 44.24
C GLN A 172 8.56 27.55 44.30
N ASP A 173 7.67 27.79 43.34
CA ASP A 173 6.38 27.13 43.25
C ASP A 173 6.53 25.63 42.92
N PRO A 174 5.97 24.72 43.74
CA PRO A 174 6.10 23.28 43.54
C PRO A 174 5.54 22.80 42.20
N ASP A 175 4.45 23.39 41.70
CA ASP A 175 3.86 23.00 40.42
C ASP A 175 4.78 23.36 39.25
N PHE A 176 5.40 24.55 39.32
CA PHE A 176 6.32 25.00 38.29
C PHE A 176 7.58 24.11 38.24
N VAL A 177 8.08 23.69 39.41
CA VAL A 177 9.21 22.75 39.50
C VAL A 177 8.84 21.39 38.91
N ALA A 178 7.63 20.88 39.19
CA ALA A 178 7.14 19.62 38.62
C ALA A 178 7.01 19.68 37.09
N LEU A 179 6.36 20.72 36.56
CA LEU A 179 6.23 20.96 35.11
C LEU A 179 7.59 21.12 34.43
N SER A 180 8.52 21.83 35.08
CA SER A 180 9.88 22.01 34.57
C SER A 180 10.63 20.68 34.43
N ARG A 181 10.48 19.78 35.42
CA ARG A 181 11.07 18.43 35.35
C ARG A 181 10.44 17.61 34.24
N GLN A 182 9.11 17.62 34.13
CA GLN A 182 8.39 16.90 33.08
C GLN A 182 8.85 17.36 31.70
N PHE A 183 8.82 18.67 31.44
CA PHE A 183 9.25 19.25 30.17
C PHE A 183 10.70 18.86 29.83
N LYS A 184 11.61 18.94 30.80
CA LYS A 184 13.02 18.57 30.60
C LYS A 184 13.17 17.10 30.23
N THR A 185 12.45 16.19 30.90
CA THR A 185 12.48 14.76 30.58
C THR A 185 12.00 14.49 29.16
N THR A 186 10.84 15.03 28.77
CA THR A 186 10.27 14.84 27.43
C THR A 186 11.15 15.46 26.34
N ALA A 187 11.71 16.65 26.59
CA ALA A 187 12.63 17.31 25.65
C ALA A 187 13.92 16.50 25.46
N MET A 188 14.46 15.93 26.54
CA MET A 188 15.69 15.13 26.49
C MET A 188 15.49 13.79 25.78
N GLU A 189 14.30 13.19 25.94
CA GLU A 189 13.87 12.01 25.18
C GLU A 189 13.73 12.32 23.68
N LEU A 190 13.16 13.47 23.32
CA LEU A 190 13.06 13.88 21.92
C LEU A 190 14.44 14.11 21.29
N VAL A 191 15.35 14.79 22.01
CA VAL A 191 16.73 15.00 21.54
C VAL A 191 17.45 13.68 21.33
N SER A 192 17.31 12.71 22.23
CA SER A 192 18.01 11.42 22.09
C SER A 192 17.54 10.64 20.86
N VAL A 193 16.23 10.64 20.57
CA VAL A 193 15.66 10.03 19.36
C VAL A 193 16.16 10.75 18.09
N LEU A 194 16.23 12.08 18.11
CA LEU A 194 16.72 12.87 16.97
C LEU A 194 18.23 12.68 16.73
N GLU A 195 19.05 12.61 17.78
CA GLU A 195 20.50 12.38 17.69
C GLU A 195 20.82 11.00 17.09
N GLN A 196 20.06 9.96 17.46
CA GLN A 196 20.18 8.63 16.86
C GLN A 196 19.96 8.66 15.34
N LYS A 197 19.02 9.47 14.86
CA LYS A 197 18.72 9.60 13.42
C LYS A 197 19.71 10.47 12.66
N GLN A 198 20.03 11.65 13.17
CA GLN A 198 20.74 12.67 12.40
C GLN A 198 22.26 12.64 12.57
N LYS A 199 22.82 11.79 13.45
CA LYS A 199 24.28 11.76 13.78
C LYS A 199 24.86 13.17 14.07
N THR A 200 24.01 14.11 14.46
CA THR A 200 24.37 15.50 14.65
C THR A 200 24.69 15.66 16.12
N GLY A 201 25.97 15.74 16.45
CA GLY A 201 26.44 15.63 17.83
C GLY A 201 25.98 16.78 18.74
N GLY A 202 25.39 16.43 19.88
CA GLY A 202 25.56 17.03 21.22
C GLY A 202 25.18 18.49 21.48
N ARG A 203 25.06 19.34 20.45
CA ARG A 203 24.84 20.79 20.63
C ARG A 203 23.49 21.10 21.27
N THR A 204 22.45 20.32 20.95
CA THR A 204 21.12 20.47 21.52
C THR A 204 21.07 20.01 22.98
N LYS A 205 21.84 18.99 23.35
CA LYS A 205 21.93 18.48 24.73
C LYS A 205 22.59 19.48 25.67
N VAL A 206 23.62 20.19 25.21
CA VAL A 206 24.29 21.25 25.99
C VAL A 206 23.36 22.44 26.24
N LEU A 207 22.49 22.78 25.28
CA LEU A 207 21.47 23.82 25.44
C LEU A 207 20.43 23.45 26.52
N LEU A 208 20.10 22.16 26.65
CA LEU A 208 19.17 21.66 27.68
C LEU A 208 19.71 21.81 29.12
N GLU A 209 21.02 21.88 29.28
CA GLU A 209 21.69 21.95 30.58
C GLU A 209 22.03 23.38 31.00
N THR A 210 22.25 24.28 30.03
CA THR A 210 22.77 25.64 30.28
C THR A 210 21.70 26.73 30.26
N VAL A 211 20.58 26.53 29.56
CA VAL A 211 19.55 27.56 29.38
C VAL A 211 18.45 27.42 30.44
N PRO A 212 17.97 28.53 31.04
CA PRO A 212 16.82 28.50 31.96
C PRO A 212 15.57 27.89 31.31
N ILE A 213 14.85 27.05 32.05
CA ILE A 213 13.75 26.23 31.53
C ILE A 213 12.63 27.02 30.83
N HIS A 214 12.32 28.22 31.34
CA HIS A 214 11.29 29.09 30.78
C HIS A 214 11.67 29.70 29.42
N LYS A 215 12.98 29.87 29.14
CA LYS A 215 13.49 30.28 27.82
C LYS A 215 13.67 29.08 26.91
N LEU A 216 14.07 27.95 27.50
CA LEU A 216 14.25 26.69 26.79
C LEU A 216 12.96 26.26 26.10
N ALA A 217 11.79 26.44 26.75
CA ALA A 217 10.49 26.16 26.15
C ALA A 217 10.30 26.83 24.77
N ASP A 218 10.61 28.13 24.68
CA ASP A 218 10.43 28.89 23.44
C ASP A 218 11.46 28.49 22.36
N ILE A 219 12.73 28.34 22.75
CA ILE A 219 13.82 27.94 21.84
C ILE A 219 13.58 26.55 21.28
N PHE A 220 13.18 25.62 22.15
CA PHE A 220 13.02 24.22 21.79
C PHE A 220 11.80 24.04 20.90
N VAL A 221 10.67 24.66 21.24
CA VAL A 221 9.46 24.62 20.40
C VAL A 221 9.69 25.28 19.05
N ALA A 222 10.45 26.40 18.99
CA ALA A 222 10.82 27.05 17.74
C ALA A 222 11.75 26.22 16.84
N SER A 223 12.37 25.15 17.35
CA SER A 223 13.22 24.26 16.57
C SER A 223 12.44 23.25 15.72
N PHE A 224 11.13 23.12 15.95
CA PHE A 224 10.26 22.20 15.23
C PHE A 224 9.32 22.90 14.26
N GLU A 225 8.89 22.18 13.24
CA GLU A 225 7.82 22.65 12.36
C GLU A 225 6.47 22.53 13.07
N MET A 226 5.68 23.59 13.00
CA MET A 226 4.42 23.74 13.73
C MET A 226 3.43 24.56 12.89
N SER A 227 2.14 24.39 13.17
CA SER A 227 1.12 25.23 12.57
C SER A 227 1.20 26.67 13.09
N PHE A 228 0.74 27.63 12.29
CA PHE A 228 0.69 29.04 12.68
C PHE A 228 -0.09 29.25 13.99
N GLU A 229 -1.21 28.55 14.17
CA GLU A 229 -2.06 28.62 15.36
C GLU A 229 -1.33 28.16 16.63
N GLU A 230 -0.54 27.11 16.55
CA GLU A 230 0.23 26.62 17.70
C GLU A 230 1.36 27.58 18.06
N GLN A 231 2.04 28.14 17.06
CA GLN A 231 3.05 29.16 17.30
C GLN A 231 2.43 30.43 17.93
N LEU A 232 1.23 30.81 17.50
CA LEU A 232 0.50 31.94 18.07
C LEU A 232 0.08 31.67 19.52
N SER A 233 -0.46 30.48 19.79
CA SER A 233 -0.81 30.03 21.14
C SER A 233 0.40 30.02 22.09
N MET A 234 1.60 29.70 21.59
CA MET A 234 2.86 29.79 22.34
C MET A 234 3.30 31.23 22.59
N LEU A 235 3.12 32.12 21.62
CA LEU A 235 3.36 33.55 21.80
C LEU A 235 2.42 34.14 22.85
N ASP A 236 1.16 33.72 22.85
CA ASP A 236 0.11 34.19 23.76
C ASP A 236 0.24 33.70 25.20
N SER A 237 1.05 32.68 25.42
CA SER A 237 1.23 32.10 26.75
C SER A 237 2.24 32.92 27.56
N VAL A 238 1.75 34.01 28.17
CA VAL A 238 2.57 34.89 29.02
C VAL A 238 2.92 34.21 30.34
N ASP A 239 1.97 33.50 30.95
CA ASP A 239 2.18 32.69 32.16
C ASP A 239 3.16 31.53 31.86
N LEU A 240 4.19 31.41 32.70
CA LEU A 240 5.24 30.40 32.57
C LEU A 240 4.73 28.97 32.78
N LYS A 241 3.76 28.74 33.69
CA LYS A 241 3.19 27.40 33.93
C LYS A 241 2.39 26.94 32.70
N VAL A 242 1.53 27.82 32.18
CA VAL A 242 0.73 27.57 30.96
C VAL A 242 1.65 27.33 29.77
N ARG A 243 2.71 28.13 29.64
CA ARG A 243 3.70 27.99 28.57
C ARG A 243 4.43 26.65 28.63
N LEU A 244 4.91 26.25 29.80
CA LEU A 244 5.60 24.96 29.98
C LEU A 244 4.67 23.78 29.70
N SER A 245 3.43 23.83 30.18
CA SER A 245 2.44 22.79 29.91
C SER A 245 2.19 22.63 28.41
N LYS A 246 1.91 23.73 27.69
CA LYS A 246 1.73 23.71 26.23
C LYS A 246 2.97 23.24 25.49
N ALA A 247 4.15 23.74 25.86
CA ALA A 247 5.41 23.32 25.26
C ALA A 247 5.64 21.81 25.43
N THR A 248 5.30 21.26 26.61
CA THR A 248 5.42 19.83 26.90
C THR A 248 4.48 19.00 26.02
N GLU A 249 3.23 19.45 25.86
CA GLU A 249 2.26 18.78 24.98
C GLU A 249 2.72 18.76 23.51
N LEU A 250 3.24 19.89 23.02
CA LEU A 250 3.74 20.02 21.64
C LEU A 250 4.96 19.13 21.40
N VAL A 251 5.89 19.07 22.37
CA VAL A 251 7.07 18.21 22.31
C VAL A 251 6.68 16.73 22.34
N ASP A 252 5.73 16.34 23.21
CA ASP A 252 5.26 14.95 23.29
C ASP A 252 4.57 14.53 21.99
N ARG A 253 3.73 15.40 21.40
CA ARG A 253 3.08 15.12 20.12
C ARG A 253 4.10 14.88 19.00
N HIS A 254 5.16 15.68 18.94
CA HIS A 254 6.25 15.47 17.98
C HIS A 254 7.00 14.17 18.24
N LEU A 255 7.27 13.83 19.50
CA LEU A 255 7.89 12.55 19.88
C LEU A 255 7.06 11.35 19.39
N GLN A 256 5.74 11.39 19.59
CA GLN A 256 4.84 10.33 19.13
C GLN A 256 4.84 10.20 17.60
N SER A 257 4.82 11.33 16.88
CA SER A 257 4.90 11.34 15.41
C SER A 257 6.16 10.64 14.91
N ILE A 258 7.33 10.94 15.51
CA ILE A 258 8.60 10.30 15.14
C ILE A 258 8.57 8.80 15.40
N ARG A 259 8.01 8.35 16.53
CA ARG A 259 7.89 6.92 16.87
C ARG A 259 6.98 6.16 15.91
N VAL A 260 5.86 6.75 15.53
CA VAL A 260 4.95 6.15 14.55
C VAL A 260 5.66 6.02 13.20
N ALA A 261 6.36 7.07 12.77
CA ALA A 261 7.16 7.02 11.55
C ALA A 261 8.22 5.91 11.59
N GLU A 262 8.94 5.73 12.71
CA GLU A 262 9.89 4.61 12.86
C GLU A 262 9.23 3.24 12.79
N LYS A 263 8.08 3.07 13.44
CA LYS A 263 7.33 1.80 13.40
C LYS A 263 6.87 1.47 11.98
N ILE A 264 6.54 2.48 11.17
CA ILE A 264 6.21 2.31 9.76
C ILE A 264 7.47 1.94 8.97
N THR A 265 8.57 2.68 9.12
CA THR A 265 9.83 2.39 8.41
C THR A 265 10.35 0.99 8.73
N GLN A 266 10.34 0.57 9.99
CA GLN A 266 10.76 -0.79 10.38
C GLN A 266 9.86 -1.88 9.77
N LYS A 267 8.54 -1.65 9.69
CA LYS A 267 7.63 -2.58 9.01
C LYS A 267 7.90 -2.66 7.51
N VAL A 268 8.12 -1.51 6.86
CA VAL A 268 8.38 -1.40 5.43
C VAL A 268 9.75 -2.01 5.09
N GLU A 269 10.80 -1.72 5.84
CA GLU A 269 12.12 -2.37 5.69
C GLU A 269 12.06 -3.87 5.97
N GLY A 270 11.29 -4.30 6.97
CA GLY A 270 11.06 -5.72 7.25
C GLY A 270 10.31 -6.45 6.12
N GLN A 271 9.43 -5.76 5.40
CA GLN A 271 8.75 -6.30 4.22
C GLN A 271 9.64 -6.25 2.97
N LEU A 272 10.30 -5.12 2.70
CA LEU A 272 11.21 -4.93 1.57
C LEU A 272 12.40 -5.89 1.64
N SER A 273 12.99 -6.11 2.82
CA SER A 273 14.10 -7.06 2.98
C SER A 273 13.65 -8.50 2.74
N LYS A 274 12.41 -8.88 3.12
CA LYS A 274 11.84 -10.19 2.78
C LYS A 274 11.59 -10.32 1.29
N SER A 275 10.96 -9.32 0.66
CA SER A 275 10.68 -9.33 -0.77
C SER A 275 11.94 -9.27 -1.63
N GLN A 276 12.96 -8.49 -1.23
CA GLN A 276 14.27 -8.44 -1.89
C GLN A 276 15.02 -9.76 -1.73
N LYS A 277 14.98 -10.37 -0.53
CA LYS A 277 15.59 -11.69 -0.30
C LYS A 277 14.87 -12.77 -1.11
N GLU A 278 13.56 -12.72 -1.20
CA GLU A 278 12.76 -13.65 -2.01
C GLU A 278 13.01 -13.44 -3.51
N TYR A 279 13.10 -12.19 -3.97
CA TYR A 279 13.44 -11.85 -5.35
C TYR A 279 14.85 -12.34 -5.71
N LEU A 280 15.85 -12.10 -4.85
CA LEU A 280 17.21 -12.57 -5.04
C LEU A 280 17.27 -14.11 -5.04
N LEU A 281 16.56 -14.77 -4.12
CA LEU A 281 16.47 -16.23 -4.08
C LEU A 281 15.81 -16.78 -5.35
N ARG A 282 14.74 -16.16 -5.85
CA ARG A 282 14.11 -16.56 -7.12
C ARG A 282 15.04 -16.34 -8.31
N GLN A 283 15.76 -15.23 -8.35
CA GLN A 283 16.71 -14.94 -9.42
C GLN A 283 17.91 -15.90 -9.39
N GLN A 284 18.40 -16.25 -8.20
CA GLN A 284 19.43 -17.28 -8.02
C GLN A 284 18.91 -18.66 -8.39
N MET A 285 17.69 -19.03 -7.99
CA MET A 285 17.07 -20.29 -8.41
C MET A 285 16.88 -20.35 -9.93
N ARG A 286 16.52 -19.23 -10.57
CA ARG A 286 16.38 -19.14 -12.02
C ARG A 286 17.72 -19.28 -12.74
N ALA A 287 18.75 -18.55 -12.27
CA ALA A 287 20.10 -18.67 -12.81
C ALA A 287 20.68 -20.08 -12.61
N ILE A 288 20.41 -20.73 -11.46
CA ILE A 288 20.80 -22.12 -11.21
C ILE A 288 20.05 -23.07 -12.17
N LYS A 289 18.73 -22.92 -12.35
CA LYS A 289 17.94 -23.75 -13.27
C LYS A 289 18.37 -23.59 -14.73
N GLU A 290 18.70 -22.38 -15.15
CA GLU A 290 19.17 -22.04 -16.50
C GLU A 290 20.58 -22.61 -16.78
N GLU A 291 21.50 -22.53 -15.80
CA GLU A 291 22.81 -23.21 -15.85
C GLU A 291 22.69 -24.75 -15.80
N LEU A 292 21.64 -25.30 -15.18
CA LEU A 292 21.35 -26.73 -15.16
C LEU A 292 20.59 -27.23 -16.41
N GLY A 293 20.22 -26.34 -17.34
CA GLY A 293 19.56 -26.70 -18.60
C GLY A 293 18.12 -27.20 -18.46
N ASP A 294 17.41 -26.83 -17.37
CA ASP A 294 16.01 -27.18 -17.14
C ASP A 294 15.13 -26.06 -17.73
N ASN A 295 14.46 -26.34 -18.86
CA ASN A 295 13.64 -25.34 -19.56
C ASN A 295 12.34 -25.06 -18.79
N ASP A 296 12.00 -23.78 -18.61
CA ASP A 296 10.78 -23.29 -17.92
C ASP A 296 9.47 -23.82 -18.56
N ASP A 297 9.47 -24.24 -19.83
CA ASP A 297 8.29 -24.75 -20.55
C ASP A 297 7.71 -26.06 -19.94
N ASP A 298 8.55 -26.91 -19.33
CA ASP A 298 8.12 -28.20 -18.78
C ASP A 298 7.36 -28.05 -17.43
N GLU A 299 7.61 -26.97 -16.68
CA GLU A 299 6.96 -26.72 -15.38
C GLU A 299 5.49 -26.28 -15.56
N ASP A 300 5.19 -25.55 -16.64
CA ASP A 300 3.82 -25.16 -17.01
C ASP A 300 2.99 -26.36 -17.50
N ASP A 301 3.61 -27.31 -18.21
CA ASP A 301 2.98 -28.54 -18.69
C ASP A 301 2.50 -29.46 -17.54
N VAL A 302 3.34 -29.63 -16.52
CA VAL A 302 2.99 -30.45 -15.34
C VAL A 302 1.91 -29.77 -14.50
N ALA A 303 1.91 -28.43 -14.43
CA ALA A 303 0.86 -27.68 -13.76
C ALA A 303 -0.50 -27.80 -14.50
N ALA A 304 -0.49 -27.80 -15.84
CA ALA A 304 -1.69 -28.03 -16.64
C ALA A 304 -2.27 -29.43 -16.42
N LEU A 305 -1.41 -30.46 -16.36
CA LEU A 305 -1.81 -31.84 -16.06
C LEU A 305 -2.46 -31.96 -14.66
N GLU A 306 -1.90 -31.30 -13.65
CA GLU A 306 -2.47 -31.29 -12.30
C GLU A 306 -3.89 -30.71 -12.27
N ARG A 307 -4.11 -29.58 -12.97
CA ARG A 307 -5.46 -28.98 -13.08
C ARG A 307 -6.45 -29.93 -13.77
N LYS A 308 -6.02 -30.59 -14.86
CA LYS A 308 -6.85 -31.57 -15.58
C LYS A 308 -7.24 -32.75 -14.69
N MET A 309 -6.29 -33.26 -13.91
CA MET A 309 -6.53 -34.36 -12.97
C MET A 309 -7.54 -33.96 -11.89
N GLN A 310 -7.44 -32.75 -11.33
CA GLN A 310 -8.39 -32.25 -10.31
C GLN A 310 -9.82 -32.15 -10.87
N ALA A 311 -9.97 -31.74 -12.13
CA ALA A 311 -11.27 -31.62 -12.80
C ALA A 311 -11.88 -32.98 -13.20
N ALA A 312 -11.13 -34.08 -13.16
CA ALA A 312 -11.59 -35.38 -13.66
C ALA A 312 -12.57 -36.10 -12.72
N GLY A 313 -12.72 -35.67 -11.46
CA GLY A 313 -13.68 -36.27 -10.51
C GLY A 313 -13.29 -37.67 -10.03
N MET A 314 -11.99 -37.94 -9.84
CA MET A 314 -11.51 -39.27 -9.48
C MET A 314 -11.97 -39.71 -8.06
N PRO A 315 -12.35 -40.99 -7.87
CA PRO A 315 -12.60 -41.55 -6.54
C PRO A 315 -11.39 -41.43 -5.60
N SER A 316 -11.64 -41.35 -4.29
CA SER A 316 -10.61 -41.00 -3.29
C SER A 316 -9.40 -41.93 -3.26
N ASN A 317 -9.59 -43.23 -3.52
CA ASN A 317 -8.51 -44.22 -3.60
C ASN A 317 -7.60 -43.99 -4.82
N ILE A 318 -8.19 -43.65 -5.96
CA ILE A 318 -7.49 -43.42 -7.24
C ILE A 318 -6.81 -42.04 -7.21
N TRP A 319 -7.49 -41.02 -6.67
CA TRP A 319 -6.91 -39.69 -6.48
C TRP A 319 -5.63 -39.72 -5.64
N LYS A 320 -5.64 -40.44 -4.51
CA LYS A 320 -4.45 -40.61 -3.66
C LYS A 320 -3.30 -41.29 -4.41
N HIS A 321 -3.59 -42.28 -5.24
CA HIS A 321 -2.59 -42.95 -6.07
C HIS A 321 -2.02 -41.99 -7.13
N ALA A 322 -2.89 -41.30 -7.85
CA ALA A 322 -2.50 -40.36 -8.90
C ALA A 322 -1.67 -39.18 -8.34
N GLN A 323 -2.01 -38.67 -7.15
CA GLN A 323 -1.22 -37.63 -6.47
C GLN A 323 0.19 -38.11 -6.08
N ARG A 324 0.33 -39.38 -5.66
CA ARG A 324 1.64 -39.95 -5.34
C ARG A 324 2.51 -40.04 -6.59
N GLU A 325 1.95 -40.49 -7.70
CA GLU A 325 2.64 -40.56 -8.99
C GLU A 325 2.97 -39.16 -9.55
N LEU A 326 2.08 -38.18 -9.38
CA LEU A 326 2.34 -36.77 -9.77
C LEU A 326 3.50 -36.16 -8.96
N ARG A 327 3.55 -36.41 -7.64
CA ARG A 327 4.68 -35.97 -6.81
C ARG A 327 6.00 -36.62 -7.22
N ARG A 328 5.95 -37.85 -7.75
CA ARG A 328 7.12 -38.53 -8.29
C ARG A 328 7.55 -37.91 -9.61
N LEU A 329 6.60 -37.62 -10.51
CA LEU A 329 6.85 -36.95 -11.79
C LEU A 329 7.51 -35.58 -11.59
N LYS A 330 7.01 -34.75 -10.67
CA LYS A 330 7.58 -33.42 -10.34
C LYS A 330 9.03 -33.45 -9.84
N LYS A 331 9.52 -34.60 -9.37
CA LYS A 331 10.90 -34.78 -8.90
C LYS A 331 11.82 -35.39 -9.96
N MET A 332 11.26 -35.89 -11.05
CA MET A 332 12.01 -36.49 -12.15
C MET A 332 12.38 -35.40 -13.15
N GLN A 333 13.60 -35.44 -13.66
CA GLN A 333 13.99 -34.61 -14.80
C GLN A 333 13.38 -35.16 -16.10
N PRO A 334 12.99 -34.31 -17.06
CA PRO A 334 12.37 -34.75 -18.32
C PRO A 334 13.19 -35.78 -19.12
N GLN A 335 14.51 -35.73 -19.02
CA GLN A 335 15.44 -36.63 -19.71
C GLN A 335 15.57 -38.00 -19.03
N GLN A 336 15.01 -38.20 -17.82
CA GLN A 336 15.11 -39.47 -17.12
C GLN A 336 14.27 -40.58 -17.77
N PRO A 337 14.81 -41.81 -17.89
CA PRO A 337 14.03 -42.96 -18.34
C PRO A 337 12.78 -43.17 -17.48
N GLY A 338 11.61 -43.18 -18.13
CA GLY A 338 10.32 -43.37 -17.46
C GLY A 338 9.54 -42.10 -17.12
N TYR A 339 10.11 -40.90 -17.35
CA TYR A 339 9.37 -39.63 -17.23
C TYR A 339 8.14 -39.63 -18.14
N ASN A 340 8.35 -39.88 -19.43
CA ASN A 340 7.27 -39.92 -20.43
C ASN A 340 6.21 -41.00 -20.11
N SER A 341 6.63 -42.20 -19.70
CA SER A 341 5.70 -43.27 -19.31
C SER A 341 4.82 -42.87 -18.12
N SER A 342 5.39 -42.17 -17.13
CA SER A 342 4.67 -41.68 -15.96
C SER A 342 3.71 -40.54 -16.34
N ARG A 343 4.13 -39.62 -17.23
CA ARG A 343 3.29 -38.55 -17.77
C ARG A 343 2.09 -39.09 -18.54
N VAL A 344 2.32 -39.96 -19.52
CA VAL A 344 1.25 -40.58 -20.33
C VAL A 344 0.25 -41.35 -19.46
N TYR A 345 0.73 -42.03 -18.41
CA TYR A 345 -0.15 -42.71 -17.47
C TYR A 345 -1.05 -41.75 -16.68
N LEU A 346 -0.51 -40.63 -16.18
CA LEU A 346 -1.29 -39.62 -15.49
C LEU A 346 -2.27 -38.90 -16.42
N GLU A 347 -1.87 -38.63 -17.66
CA GLU A 347 -2.77 -38.11 -18.71
C GLU A 347 -3.91 -39.07 -19.00
N LEU A 348 -3.63 -40.38 -19.12
CA LEU A 348 -4.67 -41.40 -19.28
C LEU A 348 -5.65 -41.40 -18.11
N LEU A 349 -5.17 -41.32 -16.87
CA LEU A 349 -6.06 -41.24 -15.70
C LEU A 349 -6.94 -39.99 -15.72
N ALA A 350 -6.38 -38.84 -16.14
CA ALA A 350 -7.12 -37.58 -16.24
C ALA A 350 -8.18 -37.60 -17.34
N ASP A 351 -7.94 -38.35 -18.42
CA ASP A 351 -8.83 -38.45 -19.58
C ASP A 351 -9.99 -39.43 -19.39
N LEU A 352 -10.01 -40.22 -18.32
CA LEU A 352 -11.06 -41.20 -18.09
C LEU A 352 -12.33 -40.56 -17.49
N PRO A 353 -13.53 -41.02 -17.89
CA PRO A 353 -14.80 -40.51 -17.37
C PRO A 353 -15.11 -41.14 -16.00
N TRP A 354 -14.57 -40.56 -14.92
CA TRP A 354 -14.79 -41.07 -13.56
C TRP A 354 -16.17 -40.71 -13.00
N ASP A 355 -16.59 -39.45 -13.19
CA ASP A 355 -17.83 -38.89 -12.63
C ASP A 355 -18.84 -38.46 -13.71
N LYS A 356 -18.44 -38.54 -14.99
CA LYS A 356 -19.27 -38.15 -16.13
C LYS A 356 -20.06 -39.36 -16.64
N ALA A 357 -21.36 -39.38 -16.37
CA ALA A 357 -22.30 -40.33 -16.95
C ALA A 357 -23.22 -39.65 -17.98
N SER A 358 -23.74 -40.42 -18.94
CA SER A 358 -24.84 -39.94 -19.79
C SER A 358 -26.11 -39.84 -18.94
N GLU A 359 -26.90 -38.78 -19.12
CA GLU A 359 -28.18 -38.62 -18.44
C GLU A 359 -29.09 -39.83 -18.74
N GLU A 360 -29.57 -40.49 -17.70
CA GLU A 360 -30.49 -41.62 -17.85
C GLU A 360 -31.91 -41.09 -18.06
N HIS A 361 -32.34 -41.02 -19.32
CA HIS A 361 -33.73 -40.74 -19.66
C HIS A 361 -34.61 -41.93 -19.27
N GLU A 362 -35.87 -41.65 -18.91
CA GLU A 362 -36.85 -42.71 -18.71
C GLU A 362 -36.97 -43.53 -20.00
N LEU A 363 -36.76 -44.84 -19.89
CA LEU A 363 -36.82 -45.74 -21.04
C LEU A 363 -38.25 -45.80 -21.58
N ASP A 364 -38.50 -45.15 -22.70
CA ASP A 364 -39.77 -45.30 -23.44
C ASP A 364 -39.67 -46.46 -24.43
N LEU A 365 -40.37 -47.54 -24.11
CA LEU A 365 -40.43 -48.74 -24.93
C LEU A 365 -41.17 -48.51 -26.26
N LYS A 366 -42.11 -47.54 -26.32
CA LYS A 366 -42.83 -47.22 -27.55
C LYS A 366 -41.92 -46.50 -28.53
N ALA A 367 -41.26 -45.44 -28.08
CA ALA A 367 -40.26 -44.72 -28.88
C ALA A 367 -39.11 -45.65 -29.33
N ALA A 368 -38.63 -46.53 -28.44
CA ALA A 368 -37.60 -47.51 -28.80
C ALA A 368 -38.07 -48.48 -29.90
N LYS A 369 -39.33 -48.92 -29.85
CA LYS A 369 -39.92 -49.81 -30.87
C LYS A 369 -40.06 -49.09 -32.21
N GLU A 370 -40.63 -47.89 -32.22
CA GLU A 370 -40.80 -47.07 -33.43
C GLU A 370 -39.45 -46.81 -34.11
N ARG A 371 -38.41 -46.49 -33.32
CA ARG A 371 -37.06 -46.28 -33.83
C ARG A 371 -36.42 -47.56 -34.38
N LEU A 372 -36.59 -48.70 -33.72
CA LEU A 372 -36.11 -49.98 -34.26
C LEU A 372 -36.85 -50.35 -35.56
N ASP A 373 -38.12 -49.99 -35.66
CA ASP A 373 -38.94 -50.18 -36.86
C ASP A 373 -38.56 -49.24 -38.01
N SER A 374 -38.15 -48.01 -37.72
CA SER A 374 -37.64 -47.07 -38.73
C SER A 374 -36.25 -47.47 -39.25
N ASP A 375 -35.35 -47.86 -38.35
CA ASP A 375 -33.94 -48.07 -38.68
C ASP A 375 -33.69 -49.42 -39.40
N HIS A 376 -34.59 -50.39 -39.21
CA HIS A 376 -34.41 -51.76 -39.73
C HIS A 376 -35.71 -52.31 -40.31
N TYR A 377 -35.71 -52.72 -41.58
CA TYR A 377 -36.87 -53.37 -42.18
C TYR A 377 -36.99 -54.85 -41.72
N GLY A 378 -38.22 -55.30 -41.39
CA GLY A 378 -38.49 -56.68 -40.98
C GLY A 378 -38.00 -57.03 -39.57
N LEU A 379 -37.38 -58.21 -39.41
CA LEU A 379 -36.76 -58.69 -38.15
C LEU A 379 -37.70 -58.71 -36.92
N ALA A 380 -39.00 -58.96 -37.11
CA ALA A 380 -40.01 -58.88 -36.05
C ALA A 380 -39.65 -59.65 -34.76
N LYS A 381 -39.16 -60.89 -34.89
CA LYS A 381 -38.75 -61.72 -33.73
C LYS A 381 -37.56 -61.12 -32.97
N VAL A 382 -36.59 -60.54 -33.68
CA VAL A 382 -35.38 -59.95 -33.08
C VAL A 382 -35.73 -58.64 -32.37
N LYS A 383 -36.50 -57.76 -33.03
CA LYS A 383 -36.97 -56.51 -32.43
C LYS A 383 -37.80 -56.75 -31.18
N GLN A 384 -38.71 -57.73 -31.22
CA GLN A 384 -39.49 -58.13 -30.06
C GLN A 384 -38.60 -58.53 -28.88
N ARG A 385 -37.54 -59.32 -29.14
CA ARG A 385 -36.59 -59.76 -28.11
C ARG A 385 -35.76 -58.60 -27.53
N ILE A 386 -35.41 -57.62 -28.35
CA ILE A 386 -34.73 -56.39 -27.89
C ILE A 386 -35.66 -55.60 -26.95
N ILE A 387 -36.94 -55.43 -27.33
CA ILE A 387 -37.91 -54.73 -26.49
C ILE A 387 -38.16 -55.47 -25.17
N GLU A 388 -38.27 -56.80 -25.18
CA GLU A 388 -38.36 -57.61 -23.96
C GLU A 388 -37.16 -57.38 -23.03
N TYR A 389 -35.94 -57.35 -23.59
CA TYR A 389 -34.73 -57.07 -22.82
C TYR A 389 -34.75 -55.66 -22.20
N LEU A 390 -35.15 -54.65 -22.98
CA LEU A 390 -35.28 -53.28 -22.49
C LEU A 390 -36.36 -53.15 -21.41
N ALA A 391 -37.47 -53.89 -21.52
CA ALA A 391 -38.55 -53.90 -20.54
C ALA A 391 -38.10 -54.46 -19.19
N VAL A 392 -37.33 -55.56 -19.18
CA VAL A 392 -36.74 -56.12 -17.95
C VAL A 392 -35.79 -55.12 -17.31
N ARG A 393 -34.98 -54.41 -18.11
CA ARG A 393 -34.03 -53.40 -17.62
C ARG A 393 -34.74 -52.15 -17.08
N LYS A 394 -35.88 -51.76 -17.65
CA LYS A 394 -36.73 -50.68 -17.11
C LYS A 394 -37.26 -51.02 -15.71
N LEU A 395 -37.63 -52.27 -15.46
CA LEU A 395 -38.17 -52.71 -14.17
C LEU A 395 -37.08 -52.95 -13.11
N LYS A 396 -35.88 -53.36 -13.52
CA LYS A 396 -34.75 -53.62 -12.64
C LYS A 396 -33.46 -53.01 -13.21
N PRO A 397 -33.16 -51.73 -12.91
CA PRO A 397 -31.98 -51.05 -13.45
C PRO A 397 -30.66 -51.68 -12.97
N ASP A 398 -30.62 -52.17 -11.73
CA ASP A 398 -29.41 -52.74 -11.10
C ASP A 398 -29.22 -54.25 -11.32
N ALA A 399 -30.14 -54.91 -12.04
CA ALA A 399 -30.02 -56.34 -12.27
C ALA A 399 -28.88 -56.63 -13.26
N ARG A 400 -27.97 -57.55 -12.89
CA ARG A 400 -27.00 -58.14 -13.82
C ARG A 400 -27.74 -58.98 -14.87
N GLY A 401 -28.20 -58.31 -15.92
CA GLY A 401 -28.86 -58.95 -17.06
C GLY A 401 -27.87 -59.69 -17.96
N PRO A 402 -28.34 -60.68 -18.75
CA PRO A 402 -27.51 -61.36 -19.74
C PRO A 402 -27.05 -60.39 -20.84
N VAL A 403 -25.84 -60.58 -21.36
CA VAL A 403 -25.32 -59.78 -22.49
C VAL A 403 -26.06 -60.17 -23.78
N LEU A 404 -26.57 -59.18 -24.51
CA LEU A 404 -27.20 -59.41 -25.81
C LEU A 404 -26.15 -59.84 -26.85
N CYS A 405 -26.34 -61.03 -27.43
CA CYS A 405 -25.49 -61.57 -28.49
C CYS A 405 -26.29 -61.73 -29.79
N PHE A 406 -25.92 -60.98 -30.83
CA PHE A 406 -26.53 -61.08 -32.16
C PHE A 406 -25.70 -62.01 -33.05
N VAL A 407 -26.31 -63.11 -33.51
CA VAL A 407 -25.66 -64.12 -34.35
C VAL A 407 -26.34 -64.18 -35.72
N GLY A 408 -25.55 -64.27 -36.80
CA GLY A 408 -26.06 -64.41 -38.17
C GLY A 408 -24.97 -64.17 -39.23
N PRO A 409 -25.29 -64.28 -40.54
CA PRO A 409 -24.33 -64.04 -41.62
C PRO A 409 -23.87 -62.58 -41.69
N PRO A 410 -22.74 -62.26 -42.35
CA PRO A 410 -22.32 -60.87 -42.56
C PRO A 410 -23.37 -60.09 -43.35
N GLY A 411 -23.48 -58.78 -43.13
CA GLY A 411 -24.40 -57.90 -43.86
C GLY A 411 -25.83 -57.78 -43.31
N VAL A 412 -26.23 -58.59 -42.32
CA VAL A 412 -27.60 -58.56 -41.75
C VAL A 412 -27.92 -57.42 -40.76
N GLY A 413 -27.06 -56.40 -40.67
CA GLY A 413 -27.32 -55.23 -39.80
C GLY A 413 -27.08 -55.42 -38.30
N LYS A 414 -26.23 -56.36 -37.86
CA LYS A 414 -25.92 -56.56 -36.43
C LYS A 414 -25.38 -55.30 -35.72
N THR A 415 -24.41 -54.63 -36.35
CA THR A 415 -23.81 -53.42 -35.78
C THR A 415 -24.78 -52.24 -35.81
N SER A 416 -25.59 -52.13 -36.87
CA SER A 416 -26.59 -51.08 -36.97
C SER A 416 -27.71 -51.28 -35.94
N LEU A 417 -28.13 -52.52 -35.65
CA LEU A 417 -29.06 -52.81 -34.54
C LEU A 417 -28.50 -52.35 -33.19
N ALA A 418 -27.23 -52.63 -32.90
CA ALA A 418 -26.59 -52.18 -31.67
C ALA A 418 -26.51 -50.65 -31.56
N SER A 419 -26.25 -49.96 -32.69
CA SER A 419 -26.26 -48.50 -32.79
C SER A 419 -27.67 -47.93 -32.53
N SER A 420 -28.71 -48.52 -33.11
CA SER A 420 -30.11 -48.13 -32.87
C SER A 420 -30.53 -48.34 -31.42
N ILE A 421 -30.07 -49.42 -30.77
CA ILE A 421 -30.29 -49.65 -29.33
C ILE A 421 -29.62 -48.57 -28.50
N ALA A 422 -28.36 -48.25 -28.78
CA ALA A 422 -27.64 -47.19 -28.07
C ALA A 422 -28.35 -45.84 -28.21
N ALA A 423 -28.81 -45.52 -29.43
CA ALA A 423 -29.55 -44.29 -29.71
C ALA A 423 -30.93 -44.26 -29.03
N ALA A 424 -31.66 -45.37 -28.98
CA ALA A 424 -32.92 -45.48 -28.24
C ALA A 424 -32.74 -45.34 -26.73
N LEU A 425 -31.57 -45.74 -26.20
CA LEU A 425 -31.19 -45.59 -24.80
C LEU A 425 -30.60 -44.21 -24.47
N GLY A 426 -30.37 -43.34 -25.47
CA GLY A 426 -29.65 -42.07 -25.28
C GLY A 426 -28.19 -42.26 -24.86
N ARG A 427 -27.58 -43.42 -25.13
CA ARG A 427 -26.21 -43.76 -24.72
C ARG A 427 -25.25 -43.63 -25.89
N LYS A 428 -24.02 -43.19 -25.61
CA LYS A 428 -22.95 -43.15 -26.61
C LYS A 428 -22.59 -44.56 -27.08
N PHE A 429 -22.42 -44.71 -28.39
CA PHE A 429 -22.08 -45.98 -29.01
C PHE A 429 -20.58 -46.07 -29.29
N VAL A 430 -19.92 -47.09 -28.73
CA VAL A 430 -18.52 -47.41 -28.99
C VAL A 430 -18.43 -48.83 -29.53
N ARG A 431 -17.67 -49.02 -30.61
CA ARG A 431 -17.48 -50.32 -31.26
C ARG A 431 -16.06 -50.83 -31.03
N LEU A 432 -15.94 -52.02 -30.43
CA LEU A 432 -14.69 -52.74 -30.28
C LEU A 432 -14.69 -53.99 -31.15
N SER A 433 -13.75 -54.10 -32.08
CA SER A 433 -13.59 -55.31 -32.91
C SER A 433 -12.78 -56.35 -32.16
N LEU A 434 -13.37 -57.53 -31.95
CA LEU A 434 -12.71 -58.71 -31.37
C LEU A 434 -12.08 -59.61 -32.45
N GLY A 435 -12.27 -59.30 -33.73
CA GLY A 435 -11.67 -60.06 -34.83
C GLY A 435 -10.15 -59.99 -34.78
N GLY A 436 -9.50 -61.15 -34.81
CA GLY A 436 -8.04 -61.26 -34.80
C GLY A 436 -7.38 -61.05 -33.43
N VAL A 437 -8.15 -60.84 -32.37
CA VAL A 437 -7.63 -60.77 -31.00
C VAL A 437 -7.17 -62.17 -30.57
N LYS A 438 -5.91 -62.27 -30.16
CA LYS A 438 -5.27 -63.54 -29.75
C LYS A 438 -4.66 -63.48 -28.35
N ASP A 439 -4.47 -62.27 -27.82
CA ASP A 439 -3.82 -62.03 -26.54
C ASP A 439 -4.76 -61.26 -25.59
N GLU A 440 -4.62 -61.50 -24.30
CA GLU A 440 -5.32 -60.79 -23.23
C GLU A 440 -4.91 -59.31 -23.20
N ALA A 441 -3.66 -59.01 -23.55
CA ALA A 441 -3.11 -57.66 -23.54
C ALA A 441 -3.87 -56.72 -24.51
N ASP A 442 -4.42 -57.21 -25.62
CA ASP A 442 -5.25 -56.40 -26.52
C ASP A 442 -6.50 -55.85 -25.82
N ILE A 443 -7.04 -56.59 -24.86
CA ILE A 443 -8.27 -56.22 -24.14
C ILE A 443 -7.96 -55.44 -22.87
N ARG A 444 -6.99 -55.90 -22.07
CA ARG A 444 -6.68 -55.34 -20.75
C ARG A 444 -5.53 -54.32 -20.74
N GLY A 445 -4.61 -54.40 -21.70
CA GLY A 445 -3.40 -53.59 -21.78
C GLY A 445 -2.18 -54.27 -21.16
N HIS A 446 -1.01 -53.66 -21.37
CA HIS A 446 0.26 -54.14 -20.85
C HIS A 446 0.58 -53.57 -19.46
N ARG A 447 1.44 -54.27 -18.71
CA ARG A 447 2.00 -53.72 -17.46
C ARG A 447 2.87 -52.50 -17.80
N ARG A 448 2.63 -51.37 -17.12
CA ARG A 448 3.34 -50.08 -17.29
C ARG A 448 4.87 -50.16 -17.33
N THR A 449 5.46 -51.19 -16.74
CA THR A 449 6.92 -51.40 -16.69
C THR A 449 7.56 -51.66 -18.05
N TYR A 450 6.81 -52.04 -19.08
CA TYR A 450 7.36 -52.24 -20.43
C TYR A 450 7.44 -50.92 -21.19
N ILE A 451 8.53 -50.72 -21.92
CA ILE A 451 8.69 -49.58 -22.83
C ILE A 451 7.64 -49.71 -23.93
N GLY A 452 6.84 -48.65 -24.17
CA GLY A 452 5.74 -48.67 -25.13
C GLY A 452 4.45 -49.34 -24.63
N SER A 453 4.29 -49.51 -23.31
CA SER A 453 3.04 -50.03 -22.74
C SER A 453 1.85 -49.14 -23.10
N MET A 454 0.85 -49.75 -23.71
CA MET A 454 -0.42 -49.09 -24.04
C MET A 454 -1.56 -49.69 -23.21
N PRO A 455 -2.59 -48.87 -22.88
CA PRO A 455 -3.84 -49.39 -22.34
C PRO A 455 -4.51 -50.35 -23.33
N GLY A 456 -5.36 -51.23 -22.81
CA GLY A 456 -6.14 -52.14 -23.65
C GLY A 456 -7.26 -51.42 -24.38
N ARG A 457 -7.77 -52.06 -25.45
CA ARG A 457 -8.84 -51.50 -26.31
C ARG A 457 -10.10 -51.09 -25.54
N LEU A 458 -10.39 -51.74 -24.41
CA LEU A 458 -11.53 -51.37 -23.57
C LEU A 458 -11.36 -49.98 -22.93
N ILE A 459 -10.17 -49.69 -22.40
CA ILE A 459 -9.85 -48.42 -21.76
C ILE A 459 -9.79 -47.30 -22.81
N ASP A 460 -9.22 -47.58 -23.98
CA ASP A 460 -9.23 -46.64 -25.11
C ASP A 460 -10.66 -46.33 -25.57
N GLY A 461 -11.53 -47.35 -25.65
CA GLY A 461 -12.94 -47.16 -25.98
C GLY A 461 -13.66 -46.24 -24.99
N LEU A 462 -13.36 -46.36 -23.69
CA LEU A 462 -13.92 -45.49 -22.65
C LEU A 462 -13.41 -44.05 -22.78
N LYS A 463 -12.12 -43.87 -23.11
CA LYS A 463 -11.52 -42.54 -23.36
C LYS A 463 -12.21 -41.81 -24.51
N VAL A 464 -12.47 -42.50 -25.63
CA VAL A 464 -13.10 -41.91 -26.83
C VAL A 464 -14.54 -41.45 -26.56
N SER A 465 -15.25 -42.10 -25.63
CA SER A 465 -16.64 -41.76 -25.28
C SER A 465 -16.81 -40.35 -24.68
N LEU A 466 -15.73 -39.63 -24.36
CA LEU A 466 -15.78 -38.24 -23.86
C LEU A 466 -15.68 -37.16 -24.94
N VAL A 467 -15.18 -37.49 -26.13
CA VAL A 467 -14.75 -36.50 -27.14
C VAL A 467 -15.86 -36.12 -28.15
N PHE A 468 -16.99 -36.81 -28.15
CA PHE A 468 -18.15 -36.52 -29.01
C PHE A 468 -19.42 -36.30 -28.21
#